data_AF-A0A6M1ZH52-F1
#
_entry.id   AF-A0A6M1ZH52-F1
#
_cell.length_a   1.000
_cell.length_b   1.000
_cell.length_c   1.000
_cell.angle_alpha   90.00
_cell.angle_beta   90.00
_cell.angle_gamma   90.00
#
_symmetry.space_group_name_H-M   'P 1'
#
loop_
_entity.id
_entity.type
_entity.pdbx_description
1 polymer ?
#
loop_
_entity_poly.entity_id
_entity_poly.type
_entity_poly.pdbx_seq_one_letter_code
_entity_poly.pdbx_strand_id
1 'polypeptide(L)'
;SLLNPSGYGIFLVEPNALAQTKWKEFDKHLAHEGAYVHAAIRAPEKLLAPEVSITPILIVLARTPSRDIFIAELLEEGQKVRVEKETVATS
;
A
#
# COMPACT_ATOMS: atom_id res chain seq x y z
N SER A 1 3.16 4.50 -19.78
CA SER A 1 3.03 3.92 -18.43
C SER A 1 3.70 4.86 -17.44
N LEU A 2 3.08 5.14 -16.29
CA LEU A 2 3.60 6.06 -15.25
C LEU A 2 4.78 5.48 -14.45
N LEU A 3 5.01 4.16 -14.50
CA LEU A 3 6.14 3.49 -13.83
C LEU A 3 7.08 2.83 -14.84
N ASN A 4 8.39 2.98 -14.61
CA ASN A 4 9.43 2.21 -15.29
C ASN A 4 9.23 0.70 -15.03
N PRO A 5 9.52 -0.20 -15.98
CA PRO A 5 9.47 -1.65 -15.78
C PRO A 5 10.07 -2.20 -14.47
N SER A 6 11.11 -1.58 -13.91
CA SER A 6 11.70 -1.96 -12.61
C SER A 6 11.45 -0.92 -11.51
N GLY A 7 10.54 0.02 -11.75
CA GLY A 7 10.26 1.13 -10.85
C GLY A 7 9.20 0.81 -9.79
N TYR A 8 9.29 1.54 -8.69
CA TYR A 8 8.29 1.56 -7.63
C TYR A 8 7.58 2.91 -7.61
N GLY A 9 6.29 2.90 -7.31
CA GLY A 9 5.51 4.10 -7.01
C GLY A 9 4.96 4.02 -5.59
N ILE A 10 5.06 5.12 -4.85
CA ILE A 10 4.46 5.25 -3.51
C ILE A 10 3.25 6.17 -3.65
N PHE A 11 2.11 5.67 -3.21
CA PHE A 11 0.83 6.35 -3.31
C PHE A 11 0.23 6.54 -1.93
N LEU A 12 -0.29 7.73 -1.67
CA LEU A 12 -1.06 8.02 -0.47
C LEU A 12 -2.53 7.80 -0.80
N VAL A 13 -3.18 6.90 -0.05
CA VAL A 13 -4.60 6.59 -0.23
C VAL A 13 -5.37 6.83 1.06
N GLU A 14 -6.64 7.20 0.92
CA GLU A 14 -7.53 7.32 2.06
C GLU A 14 -7.77 5.94 2.71
N PRO A 15 -7.91 5.86 4.04
CA PRO A 15 -8.08 4.58 4.74
C PRO A 15 -9.35 3.84 4.28
N ASN A 16 -10.39 4.57 3.89
CA ASN A 16 -11.65 4.00 3.39
C ASN A 16 -11.59 3.55 1.93
N ALA A 17 -10.55 3.94 1.18
CA ALA A 17 -10.37 3.49 -0.20
C ALA A 17 -10.17 1.97 -0.26
N LEU A 18 -9.68 1.36 0.84
CA LEU A 18 -9.28 -0.04 0.89
C LEU A 18 -10.29 -0.94 1.65
N ALA A 19 -11.55 -0.50 1.80
CA ALA A 19 -12.59 -1.35 2.36
C ALA A 19 -12.62 -2.73 1.64
N GLN A 20 -12.82 -3.83 2.38
CA GLN A 20 -12.57 -5.20 1.90
C GLN A 20 -13.22 -5.56 0.55
N THR A 21 -14.41 -5.01 0.26
CA THR A 21 -15.11 -5.22 -1.02
C THR A 21 -14.46 -4.47 -2.18
N LYS A 22 -13.94 -3.27 -1.93
CA LYS A 22 -13.26 -2.44 -2.93
C LYS A 22 -11.83 -2.91 -3.21
N TRP A 23 -11.17 -3.54 -2.25
CA TRP A 23 -9.79 -4.03 -2.41
C TRP A 23 -9.65 -5.05 -3.53
N LYS A 24 -10.53 -6.05 -3.58
CA LYS A 24 -10.46 -7.11 -4.62
C LYS A 24 -10.64 -6.55 -6.03
N GLU A 25 -11.55 -5.59 -6.20
CA GLU A 25 -11.78 -4.95 -7.51
C GLU A 25 -10.62 -4.03 -7.91
N PHE A 26 -10.05 -3.32 -6.93
CA PHE A 26 -8.89 -2.46 -7.11
C PHE A 26 -7.66 -3.28 -7.53
N ASP A 27 -7.36 -4.38 -6.82
CA ASP A 27 -6.25 -5.28 -7.14
C ASP A 27 -6.40 -5.89 -8.54
N LYS A 28 -7.63 -6.32 -8.89
CA LYS A 28 -7.91 -6.83 -10.24
C LYS A 28 -7.68 -5.78 -11.32
N HIS A 29 -8.08 -4.53 -11.09
CA HIS A 29 -7.82 -3.43 -12.03
C HIS A 29 -6.32 -3.14 -12.16
N LEU A 30 -5.60 -3.05 -11.04
CA LEU A 30 -4.15 -2.84 -11.06
C LEU A 30 -3.44 -3.95 -11.85
N ALA A 31 -3.82 -5.21 -11.61
CA ALA A 31 -3.24 -6.35 -12.32
C ALA A 31 -3.50 -6.29 -13.83
N HIS A 32 -4.68 -5.85 -14.27
CA HIS A 32 -4.99 -5.62 -15.69
C HIS A 32 -4.08 -4.54 -16.30
N GLU A 33 -3.76 -3.49 -15.53
CA GLU A 33 -2.83 -2.44 -15.93
C GLU A 33 -1.35 -2.86 -15.81
N GLY A 34 -1.06 -4.07 -15.33
CA GLY A 34 0.28 -4.58 -15.09
C GLY A 34 0.99 -3.89 -13.91
N ALA A 35 0.23 -3.47 -12.91
CA ALA A 35 0.71 -2.95 -11.64
C ALA A 35 0.28 -3.88 -10.49
N TYR A 36 1.11 -4.01 -9.47
CA TYR A 36 0.90 -4.95 -8.37
C TYR A 36 1.23 -4.27 -7.05
N VAL A 37 0.41 -4.50 -6.03
CA VAL A 37 0.66 -4.03 -4.67
C VAL A 37 1.78 -4.84 -4.05
N HIS A 38 2.81 -4.15 -3.55
CA HIS A 38 3.96 -4.74 -2.86
C HIS A 38 3.93 -4.45 -1.37
N ALA A 39 3.38 -3.30 -0.97
CA ALA A 39 3.25 -2.95 0.43
C ALA A 39 2.01 -2.12 0.70
N ALA A 40 1.47 -2.27 1.91
CA ALA A 40 0.46 -1.42 2.50
C ALA A 40 0.92 -0.98 3.89
N ILE A 41 1.12 0.31 4.08
CA ILE A 41 1.72 0.87 5.29
C ILE A 41 0.75 1.86 5.90
N ARG A 42 0.24 1.59 7.11
CA ARG A 42 -0.57 2.57 7.84
C ARG A 42 0.37 3.69 8.33
N ALA A 43 0.07 4.92 7.92
CA ALA A 43 0.82 6.09 8.35
C ALA A 43 0.52 6.43 9.83
N PRO A 44 1.40 7.16 10.51
CA PRO A 44 1.11 7.63 11.86
C PRO A 44 -0.05 8.65 11.82
N GLU A 45 -0.77 8.72 12.95
CA GLU A 45 -1.80 9.75 13.10
C GLU A 45 -1.21 11.14 12.94
N LYS A 46 -2.02 12.07 12.42
CA LYS A 46 -1.66 13.48 12.26
C LYS A 46 -0.48 13.73 11.30
N LEU A 47 -0.08 12.75 10.49
CA LEU A 47 0.95 12.93 9.44
C LEU A 47 0.64 14.11 8.52
N LEU A 48 -0.64 14.33 8.22
CA LEU A 48 -1.12 15.40 7.34
C LEU A 48 -1.73 16.58 8.09
N ALA A 49 -1.54 16.65 9.41
CA ALA A 49 -2.02 17.77 10.21
C ALA A 49 -1.11 19.00 10.02
N PRO A 50 -1.66 20.22 10.10
CA PRO A 50 -3.05 20.56 10.42
C PRO A 50 -4.02 20.51 9.23
N GLU A 51 -3.55 20.32 8.00
CA GLU A 51 -4.34 20.51 6.79
C GLU A 51 -5.47 19.47 6.65
N VAL A 52 -5.21 18.22 7.02
CA VAL A 52 -6.17 17.11 6.88
C VAL A 52 -6.10 16.17 8.09
N SER A 53 -7.25 15.78 8.63
CA SER A 53 -7.37 14.90 9.80
C SER A 53 -7.40 13.40 9.50
N ILE A 54 -7.27 13.00 8.22
CA ILE A 54 -7.26 11.58 7.86
C ILE A 54 -5.91 10.94 8.22
N THR A 55 -5.95 9.67 8.65
CA THR A 55 -4.75 8.83 8.75
C THR A 55 -4.64 8.00 7.48
N PRO A 56 -3.75 8.34 6.55
CA PRO A 56 -3.69 7.67 5.26
C PRO A 56 -3.02 6.30 5.34
N ILE A 57 -3.15 5.55 4.26
CA ILE A 57 -2.37 4.34 4.00
C ILE A 57 -1.43 4.66 2.83
N LEU A 58 -0.16 4.30 2.97
CA LEU A 58 0.80 4.34 1.88
C LEU A 58 0.80 2.99 1.18
N ILE A 59 0.61 3.00 -0.13
CA ILE A 59 0.69 1.79 -0.96
C ILE A 59 1.94 1.89 -1.83
N VAL A 60 2.70 0.81 -1.87
CA VAL A 60 3.81 0.66 -2.83
C VAL A 60 3.34 -0.21 -3.98
N LEU A 61 3.42 0.31 -5.20
CA LEU A 61 3.13 -0.41 -6.43
C LEU A 61 4.41 -0.68 -7.23
N ALA A 62 4.46 -1.82 -7.90
CA ALA A 62 5.50 -2.17 -8.86
C ALA A 62 4.93 -2.85 -10.10
N ARG A 63 5.73 -2.98 -11.16
CA ARG A 63 5.36 -3.66 -12.42
C ARG A 63 5.56 -5.18 -12.38
N THR A 64 6.28 -5.67 -11.38
CA THR A 64 6.51 -7.11 -11.18
C THR A 64 5.54 -7.64 -10.13
N PRO A 65 4.89 -8.80 -10.32
CA PRO A 65 4.07 -9.39 -9.29
C PRO A 65 4.92 -9.82 -8.08
N SER A 66 4.35 -9.76 -6.88
CA SER A 66 4.92 -10.32 -5.65
C SER A 66 4.01 -11.42 -5.12
N ARG A 67 4.59 -12.43 -4.46
CA ARG A 67 3.84 -13.50 -3.77
C ARG A 67 3.36 -13.07 -2.39
N ASP A 68 4.07 -12.12 -1.79
CA ASP A 68 3.80 -11.61 -0.46
C ASP A 68 3.54 -10.11 -0.54
N ILE A 69 2.63 -9.61 0.29
CA ILE A 69 2.43 -8.17 0.49
C ILE A 69 3.08 -7.81 1.82
N PHE A 70 3.91 -6.76 1.81
CA PHE A 70 4.48 -6.23 3.04
C PHE A 70 3.48 -5.32 3.75
N ILE A 71 3.12 -5.66 4.99
CA ILE A 71 2.21 -4.87 5.81
C ILE A 71 2.99 -4.29 6.98
N ALA A 72 2.86 -2.99 7.20
CA ALA A 72 3.48 -2.31 8.33
C ALA A 72 2.59 -1.21 8.90
N GLU A 73 2.76 -0.94 10.19
CA GLU A 73 2.14 0.20 10.86
C GLU A 73 3.23 1.11 11.42
N LEU A 74 3.18 2.37 11.00
CA LEU A 74 4.03 3.43 11.51
C LEU A 74 3.26 4.13 12.64
N LEU A 75 3.73 3.98 13.87
CA LEU A 75 3.12 4.53 15.08
C LEU A 75 3.64 5.95 15.36
N GLU A 76 4.94 6.19 15.15
CA GLU A 76 5.59 7.48 15.45
C GLU A 76 6.80 7.76 14.55
N GLU A 77 7.18 9.03 14.45
CA GLU A 77 8.43 9.43 13.79
C GLU A 77 9.64 8.83 14.53
N GLY A 78 10.54 8.18 13.78
CA GLY A 78 11.74 7.55 14.34
C GLY A 78 11.55 6.10 14.82
N GLN A 79 10.35 5.53 14.65
CA GLN A 79 10.11 4.13 14.99
C GLN A 79 10.95 3.16 14.14
N LYS A 80 11.54 2.17 14.79
CA LYS A 80 12.16 1.01 14.13
C LYS A 80 11.08 -0.02 13.81
N VAL A 81 10.82 -0.25 12.53
CA VAL A 81 9.75 -1.15 12.06
C VAL A 81 10.12 -2.60 12.34
N ARG A 82 9.19 -3.36 12.94
CA ARG A 82 9.24 -4.82 13.02
C ARG A 82 8.53 -5.38 11.79
N VAL A 83 9.26 -6.16 10.99
CA VAL A 83 8.81 -6.67 9.68
C VAL A 83 8.01 -7.96 9.90
N GLU A 84 6.73 -7.94 9.55
CA GLU A 84 5.89 -9.13 9.43
C GLU A 84 5.62 -9.40 7.94
N LYS A 85 5.67 -10.67 7.54
CA LYS A 85 5.42 -11.11 6.17
C LYS A 85 4.09 -11.87 6.14
N GLU A 86 3.21 -11.50 5.23
CA GLU A 86 1.96 -12.22 4.98
C GLU A 86 1.96 -12.76 3.54
N THR A 87 1.80 -14.08 3.42
CA THR A 87 1.81 -14.78 2.13
C THR A 87 0.41 -14.83 1.56
N VAL A 88 0.25 -14.31 0.35
CA VAL A 88 -1.03 -14.38 -0.36
C VAL A 88 -1.18 -15.77 -0.95
N ALA A 89 -2.21 -16.50 -0.52
CA ALA A 89 -2.54 -17.79 -1.08
C ALA A 89 -3.01 -17.61 -2.54
N THR A 90 -2.25 -18.16 -3.48
CA THR A 90 -2.67 -18.29 -4.88
C THR A 90 -3.79 -19.33 -4.99
N SER A 91 -5.00 -18.86 -5.26
CA SER A 91 -6.14 -19.70 -5.70
C SER A 91 -5.93 -20.23 -7.12
#